data_AF-A0A7X8J2R3-F1
#
_entry.id   AF-A0A7X8J2R3-F1
#
_cell.length_a   1.000
_cell.length_b   1.000
_cell.length_c   1.000
_cell.angle_alpha   90.00
_cell.angle_beta   90.00
_cell.angle_gamma   90.00
#
_symmetry.space_group_name_H-M   'P 1'
#
loop_
_entity.id
_entity.type
_entity.pdbx_description
1 polymer ?
#
loop_
_entity_poly.entity_id
_entity_poly.type
_entity_poly.pdbx_seq_one_letter_code
_entity_poly.pdbx_strand_id
1 'polypeptide(L)'
;DLLGVANEDPRESTLNATFVPRMVVPPTNGFVFDQVPVKNEMAAVQAIIDEYRPILELGMVEDVDKTIDEMMNSMNRSGLDIVKTEFLNQYKAWLSSR
;
A
#
# COMPACT_ATOMS: atom_id res chain seq x y z
N ASP A 1 -22.77 12.74 12.74
CA ASP A 1 -22.19 14.04 12.40
C ASP A 1 -20.93 14.22 13.25
N LEU A 2 -19.77 13.88 12.69
CA LEU A 2 -18.51 13.70 13.43
C LEU A 2 -17.63 14.97 13.42
N LEU A 3 -18.14 16.09 12.93
CA LEU A 3 -17.44 17.36 12.91
C LEU A 3 -18.17 18.33 13.83
N GLY A 4 -17.96 18.15 15.14
CA GLY A 4 -18.37 19.11 16.15
C GLY A 4 -17.66 20.45 15.91
N VAL A 5 -18.42 21.41 15.42
CA VAL A 5 -18.05 22.78 15.02
C VAL A 5 -17.62 23.71 16.16
N ALA A 6 -16.67 23.31 17.00
CA ALA A 6 -16.10 24.21 18.01
C ALA A 6 -14.57 24.12 18.05
N ASN A 7 -13.91 25.23 17.68
CA ASN A 7 -12.45 25.48 17.64
C ASN A 7 -11.64 25.11 16.37
N GLU A 8 -12.22 25.20 15.17
CA GLU A 8 -11.38 25.17 13.95
C GLU A 8 -10.59 26.48 13.82
N ASP A 9 -9.26 26.36 13.64
CA ASP A 9 -8.40 27.51 13.35
C ASP A 9 -8.85 28.16 12.03
N PRO A 10 -8.99 29.50 11.92
CA PRO A 10 -9.37 30.15 10.67
C PRO A 10 -8.48 29.75 9.47
N ARG A 11 -7.21 29.38 9.73
CA ARG A 11 -6.28 28.86 8.73
C ARG A 11 -6.68 27.47 8.22
N GLU A 12 -7.16 26.62 9.12
CA GLU A 12 -7.68 25.29 8.77
C GLU A 12 -8.95 25.41 7.93
N SER A 13 -9.88 26.29 8.30
CA SER A 13 -11.11 26.52 7.54
C SER A 13 -10.81 27.01 6.11
N THR A 14 -9.86 27.94 5.96
CA THR A 14 -9.42 28.45 4.65
C THR A 14 -8.78 27.34 3.80
N LEU A 15 -7.95 26.49 4.41
CA LEU A 15 -7.32 25.35 3.74
C LEU A 15 -8.35 24.31 3.31
N ASN A 16 -9.28 23.95 4.20
CA ASN A 16 -10.33 22.96 3.95
C ASN A 16 -11.28 23.41 2.83
N ALA A 17 -11.66 24.70 2.80
CA ALA A 17 -12.46 25.26 1.71
C ALA A 17 -11.82 25.11 0.32
N THR A 18 -10.48 25.11 0.26
CA THR A 18 -9.74 24.91 -1.00
C THR A 18 -9.43 23.43 -1.27
N PHE A 19 -9.22 22.62 -0.24
CA PHE A 19 -8.75 21.23 -0.35
C PHE A 19 -9.89 20.23 -0.51
N VAL A 20 -10.93 20.30 0.33
CA VAL A 20 -12.02 19.31 0.40
C VAL A 20 -12.73 19.10 -0.95
N PRO A 21 -13.06 20.15 -1.73
CA PRO A 21 -13.72 19.95 -3.03
C PRO A 21 -12.85 19.24 -4.07
N ARG A 22 -11.52 19.20 -3.87
CA ARG A 22 -10.54 18.56 -4.77
C ARG A 22 -10.13 17.17 -4.29
N MET A 23 -10.60 16.74 -3.12
CA MET A 23 -10.29 15.42 -2.58
C MET A 23 -11.03 14.35 -3.38
N VAL A 24 -10.27 13.41 -3.94
CA VAL A 24 -10.82 12.20 -4.53
C VAL A 24 -10.48 11.05 -3.59
N VAL A 25 -11.52 10.45 -3.00
CA VAL A 25 -11.37 9.26 -2.16
C VAL A 25 -11.17 8.05 -3.07
N PRO A 26 -10.12 7.23 -2.86
CA PRO A 26 -9.89 6.07 -3.71
C PRO A 26 -11.01 5.03 -3.55
N PRO A 27 -11.34 4.25 -4.59
CA PRO A 27 -12.36 3.20 -4.51
C PRO A 27 -12.07 2.14 -3.44
N THR A 28 -10.81 1.95 -3.09
CA THR A 28 -10.32 1.02 -2.05
C THR A 28 -10.39 1.61 -0.63
N ASN A 29 -10.95 2.80 -0.45
CA ASN A 29 -11.00 3.45 0.86
C ASN A 29 -11.77 2.60 1.89
N GLY A 30 -11.12 2.32 3.02
CA GLY A 30 -11.63 1.45 4.08
C GLY A 30 -11.42 -0.06 3.84
N PHE A 31 -10.62 -0.45 2.85
CA PHE A 31 -10.09 -1.82 2.75
C PHE A 31 -8.82 -1.93 3.60
N VAL A 32 -8.71 -2.99 4.40
CA VAL A 32 -7.51 -3.32 5.19
C VAL A 32 -7.20 -4.78 4.94
N PHE A 33 -5.98 -5.06 4.48
CA PHE A 33 -5.51 -6.42 4.23
C PHE A 33 -5.12 -7.09 5.56
N ASP A 34 -5.72 -8.24 5.85
CA ASP A 34 -5.32 -9.11 6.94
C ASP A 34 -4.14 -9.98 6.52
N GLN A 35 -2.98 -9.71 7.12
CA GLN A 35 -1.74 -10.42 6.83
C GLN A 35 -1.59 -11.71 7.63
N VAL A 36 -2.43 -11.98 8.64
CA VAL A 36 -2.32 -13.16 9.50
C VAL A 36 -2.27 -14.48 8.69
N PRO A 37 -3.09 -14.69 7.65
CA PRO A 37 -3.08 -15.93 6.87
C PRO A 37 -1.78 -16.18 6.08
N VAL A 38 -1.04 -15.11 5.75
CA VAL A 38 0.18 -15.16 4.91
C VAL A 38 1.39 -14.51 5.60
N LYS A 39 1.41 -14.56 6.94
CA LYS A 39 2.40 -13.83 7.74
C LYS A 39 3.84 -14.24 7.42
N ASN A 40 4.07 -15.51 7.11
CA ASN A 40 5.41 -16.04 6.83
C ASN A 40 5.90 -15.56 5.47
N GLU A 41 5.06 -15.63 4.45
CA GLU A 41 5.32 -15.15 3.09
C GLU A 41 5.53 -13.64 3.09
N MET A 42 4.71 -12.89 3.83
CA MET A 42 4.88 -11.45 4.03
C MET A 42 6.25 -11.12 4.64
N ALA A 43 6.67 -11.84 5.67
CA ALA A 43 7.98 -11.63 6.29
C ALA A 43 9.13 -11.94 5.31
N ALA A 44 9.03 -13.03 4.54
CA ALA A 44 10.03 -13.41 3.55
C ALA A 44 10.12 -12.41 2.39
N VAL A 45 8.98 -11.92 1.88
CA VAL A 45 8.92 -10.89 0.85
C VAL A 45 9.46 -9.56 1.38
N GLN A 46 9.13 -9.19 2.62
CA GLN A 46 9.60 -7.94 3.23
C GLN A 46 11.13 -7.90 3.36
N ALA A 47 11.76 -9.01 3.73
CA ALA A 47 13.22 -9.09 3.80
C ALA A 47 13.90 -8.78 2.45
N ILE A 48 13.29 -9.23 1.33
CA ILE A 48 13.78 -8.94 -0.02
C ILE A 48 13.54 -7.46 -0.37
N ILE A 49 12.37 -6.92 -0.01
CA ILE A 49 12.09 -5.49 -0.21
C ILE A 49 13.13 -4.65 0.54
N ASP A 50 13.47 -4.99 1.78
CA ASP A 50 14.44 -4.23 2.59
C ASP A 50 15.85 -4.24 1.98
N GLU A 51 16.22 -5.31 1.27
CA GLU A 51 17.49 -5.43 0.55
C GLU A 51 17.53 -4.59 -0.74
N TYR A 52 16.47 -4.66 -1.56
CA TYR A 52 16.49 -4.10 -2.92
C TYR A 52 15.92 -2.69 -3.01
N ARG A 53 14.92 -2.33 -2.19
CA ARG A 53 14.23 -1.04 -2.26
C ARG A 53 15.18 0.15 -2.15
N PRO A 54 16.10 0.23 -1.17
CA PRO A 54 16.90 1.44 -0.98
C PRO A 54 17.81 1.74 -2.17
N ILE A 55 18.43 0.71 -2.75
CA ILE A 55 19.34 0.88 -3.90
C ILE A 55 18.59 1.24 -5.18
N LEU A 56 17.36 0.72 -5.36
CA LEU A 56 16.49 1.04 -6.50
C LEU A 56 15.90 2.45 -6.37
N GLU A 57 15.40 2.83 -5.20
CA GLU A 57 14.80 4.15 -4.97
C GLU A 57 15.83 5.30 -5.09
N LEU A 58 17.09 5.03 -4.74
CA LEU A 58 18.19 5.98 -4.87
C LEU A 58 18.88 5.95 -6.25
N GLY A 59 18.48 5.03 -7.14
CA GLY A 59 19.12 4.87 -8.45
C GLY A 59 20.59 4.46 -8.36
N MET A 60 20.98 3.72 -7.31
CA MET A 60 22.36 3.32 -7.02
C MET A 60 22.74 1.98 -7.67
N VAL A 61 22.14 1.66 -8.81
CA VAL A 61 22.41 0.45 -9.59
C VAL A 61 22.76 0.81 -11.02
N GLU A 62 23.66 0.04 -11.64
CA GLU A 62 24.06 0.28 -13.03
C GLU A 62 22.96 -0.11 -14.03
N ASP A 63 22.20 -1.17 -13.72
CA ASP A 63 21.14 -1.72 -14.55
C ASP A 63 19.86 -1.93 -13.73
N VAL A 64 18.93 -0.98 -13.86
CA VAL A 64 17.68 -0.96 -13.09
C VAL A 64 16.77 -2.13 -13.46
N ASP A 65 16.62 -2.42 -14.76
CA ASP A 65 15.71 -3.45 -15.24
C ASP A 65 16.16 -4.84 -14.75
N LYS A 66 17.46 -5.12 -14.85
CA LYS A 66 18.03 -6.37 -14.34
C LYS A 66 17.84 -6.52 -12.84
N THR A 67 18.10 -5.47 -12.05
CA THR A 67 17.92 -5.54 -10.58
C THR A 67 16.45 -5.73 -10.19
N ILE A 68 15.51 -5.11 -10.92
CA ILE A 68 14.07 -5.34 -10.72
C ILE A 68 13.72 -6.80 -11.02
N ASP A 69 14.21 -7.36 -12.12
CA ASP A 69 13.97 -8.77 -12.48
C ASP A 69 14.51 -9.74 -11.41
N GLU A 70 15.71 -9.49 -10.87
CA GLU A 70 16.30 -10.26 -9.78
C GLU A 70 15.44 -10.21 -8.50
N MET A 71 15.02 -8.99 -8.10
CA MET A 71 14.12 -8.76 -6.96
C MET A 71 12.79 -9.51 -7.14
N MET A 72 12.13 -9.35 -8.30
CA MET A 72 10.84 -9.98 -8.60
C MET A 72 10.94 -11.50 -8.58
N ASN A 73 11.99 -12.07 -9.18
CA ASN A 73 12.24 -13.50 -9.15
C ASN A 73 12.44 -14.02 -7.72
N SER A 74 13.13 -13.25 -6.87
CA SER A 74 13.31 -13.59 -5.46
C SER A 74 11.98 -13.56 -4.69
N MET A 75 11.19 -12.50 -4.86
CA MET A 75 9.90 -12.37 -4.19
C MET A 75 8.91 -13.47 -4.61
N ASN A 76 8.86 -13.83 -5.89
CA ASN A 76 8.01 -14.92 -6.39
C ASN A 76 8.39 -16.26 -5.75
N ARG A 77 9.69 -16.57 -5.62
CA ARG A 77 10.16 -17.78 -4.90
C ARG A 77 9.82 -17.77 -3.41
N SER A 78 9.73 -16.59 -2.80
CA SER A 78 9.38 -16.40 -1.39
C SER A 78 7.88 -16.34 -1.11
N GLY A 79 7.02 -16.59 -2.10
CA GLY A 79 5.57 -16.69 -1.91
C GLY A 79 4.78 -15.42 -2.23
N LEU A 80 5.33 -14.48 -3.02
CA LEU A 80 4.58 -13.29 -3.45
C LEU A 80 3.24 -13.62 -4.13
N ASP A 81 3.17 -14.70 -4.91
CA ASP A 81 1.91 -15.15 -5.53
C ASP A 81 0.87 -15.62 -4.51
N ILE A 82 1.30 -16.19 -3.38
CA ILE A 82 0.42 -16.60 -2.29
C ILE A 82 -0.16 -15.36 -1.62
N VAL A 83 0.69 -14.37 -1.30
CA VAL A 83 0.27 -13.07 -0.75
C VAL A 83 -0.71 -12.38 -1.70
N LYS A 84 -0.42 -12.35 -3.01
CA LYS A 84 -1.29 -11.73 -4.03
C LYS A 84 -2.64 -12.43 -4.13
N THR A 85 -2.65 -13.76 -4.07
CA THR A 85 -3.88 -14.55 -4.11
C THR A 85 -4.75 -14.23 -2.90
N GLU A 86 -4.17 -14.22 -1.71
CA GLU A 86 -4.90 -13.91 -0.48
C GLU A 86 -5.41 -12.47 -0.46
N PHE A 87 -4.59 -11.50 -0.88
CA PHE A 87 -5.02 -10.11 -1.04
C PHE A 87 -6.24 -9.99 -1.95
N LEU A 88 -6.22 -10.65 -3.12
CA LEU A 88 -7.33 -10.60 -4.06
C LEU A 88 -8.58 -11.29 -3.52
N ASN A 89 -8.44 -12.37 -2.74
CA ASN A 89 -9.57 -13.02 -2.08
C ASN A 89 -10.25 -12.10 -1.08
N GLN A 90 -9.47 -11.50 -0.17
CA GLN A 90 -9.98 -10.55 0.82
C GLN A 90 -10.57 -9.30 0.17
N TYR A 91 -9.90 -8.78 -0.87
CA TYR A 91 -10.38 -7.63 -1.61
C TYR A 91 -11.74 -7.90 -2.29
N LYS A 92 -11.91 -9.06 -2.93
CA LYS A 92 -13.19 -9.45 -3.54
C LYS A 92 -14.29 -9.67 -2.50
N ALA A 93 -13.95 -10.28 -1.36
CA ALA A 93 -14.90 -10.47 -0.27
C ALA A 93 -15.37 -9.12 0.31
N TRP A 94 -14.45 -8.18 0.51
CA TRP A 94 -14.76 -6.81 0.95
C TRP A 94 -15.54 -6.01 -0.09
N LEU A 95 -15.24 -6.13 -1.37
CA LEU A 95 -16.02 -5.48 -2.44
C LEU A 95 -17.47 -5.99 -2.46
N SER A 96 -17.68 -7.28 -2.20
CA SER A 96 -19.00 -7.91 -2.23
C SER A 96 -19.84 -7.61 -0.99
N SER A 97 -19.25 -7.10 0.09
CA SER A 97 -19.95 -6.76 1.34
C SER A 97 -20.45 -5.31 1.40
N ARG A 98 -20.32 -4.56 0.30
CA ARG A 98 -20.69 -3.14 0.19
C ARG A 98 -21.93 -2.92 -0.65
#